data_AF-A0A0M4CZD6-F1
#
_entry.id   AF-A0A0M4CZD6-F1
#
_cell.length_a   1.000
_cell.length_b   1.000
_cell.length_c   1.000
_cell.angle_alpha   90.00
_cell.angle_beta   90.00
_cell.angle_gamma   90.00
#
_symmetry.space_group_name_H-M   'P 1'
#
loop_
_entity.id
_entity.type
_entity.pdbx_description
1 polymer ?
#
loop_
_entity_poly.entity_id
_entity_poly.type
_entity_poly.pdbx_seq_one_letter_code
_entity_poly.pdbx_strand_id
1 'polypeptide(L)' 'MARVSANPKKFIISCRINHDEMEALQERAEACGVSITDLLRKSLELSEGDYAERRQARA' A
#
# COMPACT_ATOMS: atom_id res chain seq x y z
N MET A 1 5.04 -32.18 -10.52
CA MET A 1 4.29 -31.31 -9.59
C MET A 1 4.93 -29.94 -9.60
N ALA A 2 4.34 -28.97 -10.30
CA ALA A 2 4.88 -27.62 -10.40
C ALA A 2 4.67 -26.89 -9.06
N ARG A 3 5.74 -26.30 -8.50
CA ARG A 3 5.67 -25.47 -7.29
C ARG A 3 4.85 -24.22 -7.64
N VAL A 4 3.64 -24.12 -7.08
CA VAL A 4 2.88 -22.87 -7.07
C VAL A 4 3.61 -21.92 -6.13
N SER A 5 4.60 -21.20 -6.67
CA SER A 5 5.17 -20.06 -5.97
C SER A 5 4.04 -19.06 -5.79
N ALA A 6 3.63 -18.80 -4.55
CA ALA A 6 2.67 -17.78 -4.21
C ALA A 6 3.27 -16.43 -4.62
N ASN A 7 3.12 -16.05 -5.88
CA ASN A 7 3.80 -14.93 -6.49
C ASN A 7 3.25 -13.64 -5.84
N PRO A 8 4.00 -12.96 -4.95
CA PRO A 8 3.53 -11.77 -4.25
C PRO A 8 3.45 -10.54 -5.18
N LYS A 9 3.79 -10.71 -6.47
CA LYS A 9 3.76 -9.71 -7.53
C LYS A 9 2.40 -9.60 -8.26
N LYS A 10 1.34 -10.28 -7.78
CA LYS A 10 0.06 -10.33 -8.49
C LYS A 10 -0.69 -8.98 -8.56
N PHE A 11 -0.36 -8.02 -7.70
CA PHE A 11 -1.04 -6.73 -7.65
C PHE A 11 -0.01 -5.60 -7.68
N ILE A 12 0.22 -5.05 -8.88
CA ILE A 12 1.00 -3.83 -9.08
C ILE A 12 0.02 -2.67 -9.06
N ILE A 13 0.21 -1.74 -8.12
CA ILE A 13 -0.59 -0.52 -8.03
C ILE A 13 0.25 0.60 -8.62
N SER A 14 -0.25 1.20 -9.70
CA SER A 14 0.34 2.41 -10.29
C SER A 14 -0.46 3.61 -9.80
N CYS A 15 0.18 4.48 -9.03
CA CYS A 15 -0.39 5.74 -8.57
C CYS A 15 0.34 6.92 -9.21
N ARG A 16 -0.40 7.99 -9.52
CA ARG A 16 0.16 9.24 -10.04
C ARG A 16 0.28 10.21 -8.88
N ILE A 17 1.49 10.68 -8.65
CA ILE A 17 1.84 11.62 -7.58
C ILE A 17 2.71 12.72 -8.17
N ASN A 18 2.62 13.90 -7.57
CA ASN A 18 3.42 15.05 -7.97
C ASN A 18 4.81 15.00 -7.30
N HIS A 19 5.70 15.91 -7.70
CA HIS A 19 7.08 15.91 -7.21
C HIS A 19 7.16 16.15 -5.69
N ASP A 20 6.43 17.15 -5.17
CA ASP A 20 6.40 17.46 -3.74
C ASP A 20 5.85 16.29 -2.90
N GLU A 21 4.84 15.58 -3.42
CA GLU A 21 4.27 14.41 -2.74
C GLU A 21 5.25 13.24 -2.70
N MET A 22 6.04 13.06 -3.77
CA MET A 22 7.08 12.03 -3.82
C MET A 22 8.23 12.34 -2.86
N GLU A 23 8.62 13.60 -2.73
CA GLU A 23 9.65 14.05 -1.78
C GLU A 23 9.22 13.76 -0.34
N ALA A 24 8.00 14.18 0.03
CA ALA A 24 7.45 13.92 1.35
C ALA A 24 7.30 12.41 1.65
N LEU A 25 7.00 11.59 0.65
CA LEU A 25 6.97 10.13 0.79
C LEU A 25 8.36 9.52 1.00
N GLN A 26 9.39 10.05 0.33
CA GLN A 26 10.77 9.63 0.54
C GLN A 26 11.24 9.96 1.95
N GLU A 27 11.08 11.20 2.40
CA GLU A 27 11.50 11.61 3.74
C GLU A 27 10.86 10.75 4.83
N ARG A 28 9.56 10.44 4.70
CA ARG A 28 8.85 9.56 5.64
C ARG A 28 9.32 8.11 5.57
N ALA A 29 9.59 7.60 4.38
CA ALA A 29 10.10 6.24 4.21
C ALA A 29 11.49 6.10 4.83
N GLU A 30 12.36 7.08 4.61
CA GLU A 30 13.70 7.15 5.21
C GLU A 30 13.66 7.27 6.73
N ALA A 31 12.82 8.16 7.27
CA ALA A 31 12.64 8.34 8.71
C ALA A 31 12.18 7.05 9.42
N CYS A 32 11.35 6.24 8.75
CA CYS A 32 10.85 4.97 9.27
C CYS A 32 11.76 3.76 8.92
N GLY A 33 12.83 3.96 8.13
CA GLY A 33 13.71 2.88 7.69
C GLY A 33 13.03 1.82 6.81
N VAL A 34 11.96 2.20 6.09
CA VAL A 34 11.16 1.30 5.23
C VAL A 34 11.20 1.76 3.78
N SER A 35 10.83 0.87 2.85
CA SER A 35 10.64 1.28 1.45
C SER A 35 9.33 2.04 1.27
N ILE A 36 9.26 2.91 0.26
CA ILE A 36 8.03 3.63 -0.11
C ILE A 36 6.87 2.65 -0.38
N THR A 37 7.14 1.52 -1.05
CA THR A 37 6.12 0.48 -1.28
C THR A 37 5.60 -0.13 0.01
N ASP A 38 6.48 -0.35 0.99
CA ASP A 38 6.09 -0.88 2.31
C ASP A 38 5.28 0.14 3.11
N LEU A 39 5.69 1.42 3.07
CA LEU A 39 4.97 2.54 3.65
C LEU A 39 3.55 2.67 3.07
N LEU A 40 3.42 2.58 1.74
CA LEU A 40 2.13 2.63 1.05
C LEU A 40 1.28 1.40 1.35
N ARG A 41 1.88 0.21 1.42
CA ARG A 41 1.17 -1.02 1.80
C ARG A 41 0.59 -0.93 3.21
N LYS A 42 1.38 -0.52 4.18
CA LYS A 42 0.92 -0.28 5.56
C LYS A 42 -0.21 0.74 5.63
N SER A 43 -0.13 1.79 4.80
CA SER A 43 -1.19 2.81 4.71
C SER A 43 -2.49 2.25 4.13
N LEU A 44 -2.42 1.29 3.21
CA LEU A 44 -3.58 0.59 2.64
C LEU A 44 -4.16 -0.43 3.63
N GLU A 45 -3.32 -1.16 4.37
CA GLU A 45 -3.74 -2.11 5.40
C GLU A 45 -4.55 -1.42 6.52
N LEU A 46 -4.17 -0.19 6.88
CA LEU A 46 -4.93 0.66 7.82
C LEU A 46 -6.34 1.01 7.30
N SER A 47 -6.55 0.97 5.98
CA SER A 47 -7.82 1.34 5.36
C SER A 47 -8.82 0.18 5.30
N GLU A 48 -8.39 -1.08 5.23
CA GLU A 48 -9.32 -2.22 5.12
C GLU A 48 -10.20 -2.40 6.36
N GLY A 49 -9.69 -2.08 7.55
CA GLY A 49 -10.49 -2.06 8.79
C GLY A 49 -11.62 -1.03 8.76
N ASP A 50 -11.41 0.11 8.10
CA ASP A 50 -12.35 1.24 8.04
C ASP A 50 -13.36 1.08 6.87
N TYR A 51 -12.91 0.54 5.73
CA TYR A 51 -13.76 0.30 4.56
C TYR A 51 -14.70 -0.90 4.71
N ALA A 52 -14.32 -1.93 5.48
CA ALA A 52 -15.21 -3.07 5.75
C ALA A 52 -16.48 -2.63 6.50
N GLU A 53 -16.32 -1.74 7.48
CA GLU A 53 -17.41 -1.17 8.28
C GLU A 53 -18.33 -0.28 7.43
N ARG A 54 -17.74 0.55 6.55
CA ARG A 54 -18.50 1.39 5.59
C ARG A 54 -19.23 0.60 4.51
N ARG A 55 -18.75 -0.60 4.15
CA ARG A 55 -19.44 -1.48 3.18
C ARG A 55 -20.67 -2.13 3.79
N GLN A 56 -20.62 -2.46 5.09
CA GLN A 56 -21.77 -3.03 5.81
C GLN A 56 -22.84 -1.98 6.12
N ALA A 57 -22.47 -0.71 6.30
CA ALA A 57 -23.42 0.39 6.49
C ALA A 57 -24.20 0.78 5.21
N ARG A 58 -23.90 0.17 4.06
CA ARG A 58 -24.55 0.43 2.76
C ARG A 58 -25.31 -0.79 2.21
N ALA A 59 -25.46 -1.86 3.00
CA ALA A 59 -26.20 -3.07 2.68
C ALA A 59 -27.57 -3.09 3.38
#